data_AF-A0A926KFE0-F1
#
_entry.id   AF-A0A926KFE0-F1
#
_cell.length_a   1.000
_cell.length_b   1.000
_cell.length_c   1.000
_cell.angle_alpha   90.00
_cell.angle_beta   90.00
_cell.angle_gamma   90.00
#
_symmetry.space_group_name_H-M   'P 1'
#
loop_
_entity.id
_entity.type
_entity.pdbx_description
1 polymer ?
#
loop_
_entity_poly.entity_id
_entity_poly.type
_entity_poly.pdbx_seq_one_letter_code
_entity_poly.pdbx_strand_id
1 'polypeptide(L)'
;MRVELTRVVRRWQQLPLDRARSLCGQVRHCAQSLIASTDTPEQLPHLSPAATMDQLRVAVYDACVAGRADEALEALVVLRRSL
;
A
#
# COMPACT_ATOMS: atom_id res chain seq x y z
N MET A 1 -5.29 -8.06 8.91
CA MET A 1 -5.35 -6.94 7.93
C MET A 1 -5.45 -5.54 8.55
N ARG A 2 -6.61 -5.12 9.11
CA ARG A 2 -6.86 -3.73 9.56
C ARG A 2 -5.79 -3.13 10.49
N VAL A 3 -5.27 -3.93 11.42
CA VAL A 3 -4.25 -3.51 12.38
C VAL A 3 -2.94 -3.14 11.68
N GLU A 4 -2.47 -3.96 10.73
CA GLU A 4 -1.18 -3.73 10.07
C GLU A 4 -1.25 -2.53 9.12
N LEU A 5 -2.34 -2.38 8.38
CA LEU A 5 -2.59 -1.20 7.56
C LEU A 5 -2.60 0.09 8.41
N THR A 6 -3.20 0.03 9.60
CA THR A 6 -3.18 1.16 10.56
C THR A 6 -1.75 1.50 11.01
N ARG A 7 -0.90 0.50 11.23
CA ARG A 7 0.51 0.71 11.61
C ARG A 7 1.32 1.34 10.49
N VAL A 8 1.13 0.88 9.25
CA VAL A 8 1.76 1.46 8.05
C VAL A 8 1.38 2.94 7.90
N VAL A 9 0.08 3.25 7.98
CA VAL A 9 -0.40 4.64 7.88
C VAL A 9 0.16 5.52 9.00
N ARG A 10 0.14 5.04 10.25
CA ARG A 10 0.70 5.81 11.38
C ARG A 10 2.19 6.07 11.19
N ARG A 11 2.94 5.05 10.75
CA ARG A 11 4.38 5.19 10.50
C ARG A 11 4.64 6.21 9.40
N TRP A 12 3.89 6.16 8.31
CA TRP A 12 3.95 7.14 7.22
C TRP A 12 3.73 8.58 7.69
N GLN A 13 2.69 8.81 8.51
CA GLN A 13 2.37 10.14 9.05
C GLN A 13 3.47 10.72 9.95
N GLN A 14 4.35 9.88 10.49
CA GLN A 14 5.47 10.30 11.33
C GLN A 14 6.76 10.57 10.55
N LEU A 15 6.77 10.32 9.23
CA LEU A 15 7.96 10.54 8.42
C LEU A 15 8.16 12.02 8.11
N PRO A 16 9.43 12.50 8.08
CA PRO A 16 9.75 13.77 7.45
C PRO A 16 9.26 13.81 6.00
N LEU A 17 8.78 14.97 5.55
CA LEU A 17 8.13 15.12 4.25
C LEU A 17 9.01 14.63 3.08
N ASP A 18 10.29 14.96 3.07
CA ASP A 18 11.23 14.52 2.03
C ASP A 18 11.38 13.00 2.00
N ARG A 19 11.41 12.37 3.17
CA ARG A 19 11.48 10.91 3.29
C ARG A 19 10.20 10.26 2.76
N ALA A 20 9.04 10.76 3.16
CA ALA A 20 7.75 10.29 2.64
C ALA A 20 7.69 10.44 1.10
N ARG A 21 8.14 11.57 0.57
CA ARG A 21 8.20 11.81 -0.89
C ARG A 21 9.09 10.80 -1.61
N SER A 22 10.26 10.49 -1.06
CA SER A 22 11.17 9.48 -1.63
C SER A 22 10.57 8.07 -1.65
N LEU A 23 9.68 7.75 -0.71
CA LEU A 23 9.06 6.43 -0.56
C LEU A 23 7.73 6.29 -1.30
N CYS A 24 7.17 7.35 -1.88
CA CYS A 24 5.91 7.31 -2.63
C CYS A 24 5.94 6.27 -3.75
N GLY A 25 7.06 6.18 -4.49
CA GLY A 25 7.23 5.19 -5.55
C GLY A 25 7.19 3.75 -5.04
N GLN A 26 7.80 3.48 -3.88
CA GLN A 26 7.81 2.15 -3.27
C GLN A 26 6.42 1.74 -2.77
N VAL A 27 5.70 2.65 -2.09
CA VAL A 27 4.33 2.38 -1.64
C VAL A 27 3.42 2.11 -2.84
N ARG A 28 3.55 2.91 -3.90
CA ARG A 28 2.74 2.73 -5.10
C ARG A 28 3.07 1.43 -5.84
N HIS A 29 4.35 1.05 -5.91
CA HIS A 29 4.75 -0.24 -6.46
C HIS A 29 4.12 -1.40 -5.65
N CYS A 30 4.17 -1.33 -4.32
CA CYS A 30 3.52 -2.30 -3.45
C CYS A 30 2.01 -2.39 -3.73
N ALA A 31 1.31 -1.25 -3.83
CA ALA A 31 -0.11 -1.22 -4.15
C ALA A 31 -0.40 -1.82 -5.54
N GLN A 32 0.42 -1.52 -6.54
CA GLN A 32 0.27 -2.08 -7.90
C GLN A 32 0.49 -3.60 -7.92
N SER A 33 1.45 -4.11 -7.16
CA SER A 33 1.68 -5.56 -7.04
C SER A 33 0.49 -6.28 -6.41
N LEU A 34 -0.17 -5.65 -5.43
CA LEU A 34 -1.39 -6.21 -4.83
C LEU A 34 -2.54 -6.26 -5.84
N ILE A 35 -2.78 -5.17 -6.57
CA ILE A 35 -3.80 -5.16 -7.63
C ILE A 35 -3.47 -6.19 -8.73
N ALA A 36 -2.20 -6.29 -9.13
CA ALA A 36 -1.77 -7.26 -10.15
C ALA A 36 -1.99 -8.72 -9.73
N SER A 37 -2.16 -8.99 -8.43
CA SER A 37 -2.42 -10.33 -7.89
C SER A 37 -3.91 -10.71 -7.82
N THR A 38 -4.82 -9.77 -8.11
CA THR A 38 -6.26 -10.02 -8.14
C THR A 38 -6.70 -10.57 -9.50
N ASP A 39 -7.93 -11.10 -9.56
CA ASP A 39 -8.49 -11.70 -10.79
C ASP A 39 -8.78 -10.67 -11.89
N THR A 40 -8.91 -9.39 -11.52
CA THR A 40 -9.14 -8.26 -12.44
C THR A 40 -8.05 -7.21 -12.24
N PRO A 41 -6.82 -7.47 -12.70
CA PRO A 41 -5.71 -6.57 -12.47
C PRO A 41 -5.90 -5.28 -13.27
N GLU A 42 -6.14 -4.17 -12.57
CA GLU A 42 -6.21 -2.83 -13.14
C GLU A 42 -4.92 -2.04 -12.87
N GLN A 43 -4.58 -1.11 -13.75
CA GLN A 43 -3.46 -0.22 -13.51
C GLN A 43 -3.87 0.89 -12.55
N LEU A 44 -3.16 1.03 -11.42
CA LEU A 44 -3.43 2.10 -10.48
C LEU A 44 -3.15 3.45 -11.14
N PRO A 45 -4.10 4.40 -11.12
CA PRO A 45 -3.89 5.73 -11.69
C PRO A 45 -2.70 6.43 -11.03
N HIS A 46 -1.99 7.24 -11.80
CA HIS A 46 -0.90 8.08 -11.29
C HIS A 46 -1.48 9.29 -10.56
N LEU A 47 -1.80 9.13 -9.27
CA LEU A 47 -2.33 10.21 -8.44
C LEU A 47 -1.22 10.98 -7.72
N SER A 48 -1.59 12.10 -7.10
CA SER A 48 -0.66 12.91 -6.31
C SER A 48 -0.14 12.14 -5.08
N PRO A 49 1.03 12.51 -4.52
CA PRO A 49 1.57 11.91 -3.31
C PRO A 49 0.62 11.94 -2.10
N ALA A 50 -0.31 12.88 -2.07
CA ALA A 50 -1.33 12.95 -1.01
C ALA A 50 -2.24 11.72 -1.00
N ALA A 51 -2.49 11.10 -2.15
CA ALA A 51 -3.34 9.92 -2.30
C ALA A 51 -2.62 8.59 -2.04
N THR A 52 -1.30 8.60 -1.78
CA THR A 52 -0.49 7.37 -1.72
C THR A 52 -1.00 6.35 -0.69
N MET A 53 -1.40 6.79 0.50
CA MET A 53 -1.93 5.89 1.53
C MET A 53 -3.36 5.42 1.21
N ASP A 54 -4.15 6.23 0.52
CA ASP A 54 -5.51 5.86 0.10
C ASP A 54 -5.47 4.82 -1.02
N GLN A 55 -4.56 4.97 -1.99
CA GLN A 55 -4.34 3.96 -3.02
C GLN A 55 -3.89 2.61 -2.44
N LEU A 56 -3.02 2.63 -1.42
CA LEU A 56 -2.63 1.39 -0.72
C LEU A 56 -3.83 0.74 -0.01
N ARG A 57 -4.72 1.54 0.61
CA ARG A 57 -5.93 1.00 1.27
C ARG A 57 -6.86 0.30 0.29
N VAL A 58 -7.09 0.90 -0.87
CA VAL A 58 -7.90 0.31 -1.93
C VAL A 58 -7.26 -0.99 -2.43
N ALA A 59 -5.97 -0.97 -2.75
CA ALA A 59 -5.27 -2.17 -3.21
C ALA A 59 -5.29 -3.34 -2.21
N VAL A 60 -5.17 -3.04 -0.91
CA VAL A 60 -5.31 -4.04 0.15
C VAL A 60 -6.74 -4.57 0.24
N TYR A 61 -7.74 -3.69 0.10
CA TYR A 61 -9.14 -4.08 0.11
C TYR A 61 -9.45 -5.02 -1.07
N ASP A 62 -9.02 -4.67 -2.28
CA ASP A 62 -9.24 -5.48 -3.48
C ASP A 62 -8.55 -6.85 -3.37
N ALA A 63 -7.31 -6.88 -2.85
CA ALA A 63 -6.62 -8.13 -2.56
C ALA A 63 -7.39 -8.99 -1.54
N CYS A 64 -7.96 -8.39 -0.49
CA CYS A 64 -8.79 -9.13 0.47
C CYS A 64 -10.05 -9.70 -0.18
N VAL A 65 -10.73 -8.92 -1.04
CA VAL A 65 -11.92 -9.37 -1.77
C VAL A 65 -11.57 -10.51 -2.73
N ALA A 66 -10.40 -10.48 -3.35
CA ALA A 66 -9.86 -11.55 -4.20
C ALA A 66 -9.30 -12.76 -3.42
N GLY A 67 -9.49 -12.82 -2.08
CA GLY A 67 -9.00 -13.93 -1.25
C GLY A 67 -7.49 -13.94 -1.02
N ARG A 68 -6.77 -12.87 -1.35
CA ARG A 68 -5.31 -12.69 -1.20
C ARG A 68 -4.91 -11.95 0.08
N ALA A 69 -5.63 -12.23 1.17
CA ALA A 69 -5.46 -11.49 2.42
C ALA A 69 -4.10 -11.74 3.09
N ASP A 70 -3.53 -12.93 2.92
CA ASP A 70 -2.24 -13.29 3.51
C ASP A 70 -1.10 -12.61 2.76
N GLU A 71 -1.11 -12.62 1.43
CA GLU A 71 -0.13 -11.92 0.60
C GLU A 71 -0.17 -10.40 0.85
N ALA A 72 -1.37 -9.83 0.99
CA ALA A 72 -1.54 -8.44 1.34
C ALA A 72 -0.99 -8.12 2.74
N LEU A 73 -1.12 -9.04 3.70
CA LEU A 73 -0.56 -8.86 5.04
C LEU A 73 0.96 -8.88 5.02
N GLU A 74 1.56 -9.84 4.31
CA GLU A 74 3.01 -9.93 4.14
C GLU A 74 3.59 -8.69 3.47
N ALA A 75 2.95 -8.21 2.40
CA ALA A 75 3.34 -6.99 1.71
C ALA A 75 3.32 -5.76 2.66
N LEU A 76 2.31 -5.63 3.52
CA LEU A 76 2.24 -4.55 4.51
C LEU A 76 3.33 -4.65 5.58
N VAL A 77 3.67 -5.87 6.02
CA VAL A 77 4.76 -6.08 6.99
C VAL A 77 6.10 -5.68 6.38
N VAL A 78 6.35 -6.06 5.13
CA VAL A 78 7.56 -5.69 4.41
C VAL A 78 7.62 -4.19 4.19
N LEU A 79 6.53 -3.58 3.73
CA LEU A 79 6.46 -2.13 3.53
C LEU A 79 6.71 -1.37 4.83
N ARG A 80 6.11 -1.78 5.95
CA ARG A 80 6.33 -1.12 7.25
C ARG A 80 7.80 -1.10 7.66
N ARG A 81 8.59 -2.12 7.31
CA ARG A 81 10.02 -2.18 7.63
C ARG A 81 10.86 -1.19 6.83
N SER A 82 10.37 -0.70 5.69
CA SER A 82 11.07 0.30 4.87
C SER A 82 10.66 1.75 5.16
N LEU A 83 9.57 1.96 5.91
CA LEU A 83 9.10 3.26 6.41
C LEU A 83 9.80 3.62 7.74
#